data_AF-K8GQE1-F1
#
_entry.id   AF-K8GQE1-F1
#
_cell.length_a   1.000
_cell.length_b   1.000
_cell.length_c   1.000
_cell.angle_alpha   90.00
_cell.angle_beta   90.00
_cell.angle_gamma   90.00
#
_symmetry.space_group_name_H-M   'P 1'
#
loop_
_entity.id
_entity.type
_entity.pdbx_description
1 polymer ?
#
loop_
_entity_poly.entity_id
_entity_poly.type
_entity_poly.pdbx_seq_one_letter_code
_entity_poly.pdbx_strand_id
1 'polypeptide(L)'
;MATSCTRVTYSPAYTLVPTYECFNRCSYCNFRADPGESPWITLTEAEAKLRSLPSSVTEILVLSGEVHPNSPRRTVWFEHIYHLCELALSLGFLPHTNAGPLSYQEMERLKGVNASMGLMLEQITPALVQTVHRHAPSKQPELRLQQLRWAGELQIPFTTGLLLGIGETVHDRLATLEAIAQIHTQFGHIQEVILQPYSPGSTEAWGGCAMRPADLVELVGIARRILPPAITIQVPPNLILEFSLLTACLEAGARDLGGIGPCDEVNPDYPHPVPTDLQTRLAEAGWQLVPRLPVYPHYLEWLPQSLRAIAQHRQLI
;
A
#
# COMPACT_ATOMS: atom_id res chain seq x y z
N MET A 1 -20.61 31.85 7.39
CA MET A 1 -19.33 31.39 7.98
C MET A 1 -18.93 30.16 7.19
N ALA A 2 -17.84 30.22 6.43
CA ALA A 2 -17.34 29.03 5.74
C ALA A 2 -16.87 28.05 6.81
N THR A 3 -17.62 26.99 7.05
CA THR A 3 -17.13 25.83 7.78
C THR A 3 -15.83 25.40 7.10
N SER A 4 -14.72 25.38 7.85
CA SER A 4 -13.45 24.91 7.30
C SER A 4 -13.63 23.45 6.91
N CYS A 5 -13.76 23.18 5.61
CA CYS A 5 -13.94 21.84 5.09
C CYS A 5 -12.70 21.02 5.45
N THR A 6 -12.86 19.88 6.13
CA THR A 6 -11.72 19.04 6.51
C THR A 6 -11.27 18.25 5.29
N ARG A 7 -9.96 18.21 5.05
CA ARG A 7 -9.40 17.56 3.85
C ARG A 7 -9.15 16.07 4.09
N VAL A 8 -9.39 15.28 3.05
CA VAL A 8 -9.00 13.87 2.91
C VAL A 8 -8.35 13.69 1.54
N THR A 9 -7.27 12.92 1.49
CA THR A 9 -6.48 12.72 0.26
C THR A 9 -6.68 11.36 -0.38
N TYR A 10 -6.36 11.27 -1.67
CA TYR A 10 -6.21 10.01 -2.40
C TYR A 10 -5.14 10.17 -3.47
N SER A 11 -4.51 9.09 -3.90
CA SER A 11 -3.55 9.11 -5.00
C SER A 11 -4.22 8.61 -6.30
N PRO A 12 -4.24 9.39 -7.40
CA PRO A 12 -4.70 8.89 -8.69
C PRO A 12 -3.72 7.83 -9.22
N ALA A 13 -4.10 6.56 -9.13
CA ALA A 13 -3.18 5.43 -9.27
C ALA A 13 -3.63 4.42 -10.33
N TYR A 14 -2.67 3.69 -10.88
CA TYR A 14 -2.91 2.47 -11.64
C TYR A 14 -2.01 1.36 -11.11
N THR A 15 -2.59 0.20 -10.83
CA THR A 15 -1.84 -0.98 -10.38
C THR A 15 -1.29 -1.71 -11.60
N LEU A 16 0.05 -1.75 -11.71
CA LEU A 16 0.75 -2.56 -12.70
C LEU A 16 1.26 -3.81 -11.99
N VAL A 17 0.81 -4.98 -12.41
CA VAL A 17 1.22 -6.26 -11.82
C VAL A 17 2.35 -6.88 -12.65
N PRO A 18 3.60 -6.92 -12.16
CA PRO A 18 4.69 -7.61 -12.86
C PRO A 18 4.40 -9.10 -12.99
N THR A 19 3.89 -9.70 -11.91
CA THR A 19 3.46 -11.09 -11.87
C THR A 19 2.57 -11.35 -10.66
N TYR A 20 1.63 -12.29 -10.81
CA TYR A 20 0.87 -12.86 -9.69
C TYR A 20 1.59 -14.09 -9.07
N GLU A 21 2.68 -14.57 -9.68
CA GLU A 21 3.50 -15.68 -9.17
C GLU A 21 3.96 -15.38 -7.74
N CYS A 22 3.56 -16.23 -6.79
CA CYS A 22 3.97 -16.07 -5.40
C CYS A 22 4.25 -17.41 -4.74
N PHE A 23 5.47 -17.57 -4.23
CA PHE A 23 5.87 -18.77 -3.49
C PHE A 23 5.21 -18.87 -2.10
N ASN A 24 4.76 -17.73 -1.53
CA ASN A 24 3.98 -17.71 -0.30
C ASN A 24 2.53 -18.13 -0.58
N ARG A 25 1.93 -18.87 0.34
CA ARG A 25 0.51 -19.24 0.34
C ARG A 25 -0.17 -18.68 1.60
N CYS A 26 -0.29 -17.36 1.65
CA CYS A 26 -1.13 -16.71 2.68
C CYS A 26 -2.58 -17.15 2.43
N SER A 27 -3.25 -17.76 3.40
CA SER A 27 -4.56 -18.38 3.16
C SER A 27 -5.65 -17.37 2.82
N TYR A 28 -5.49 -16.11 3.24
CA TYR A 28 -6.45 -15.01 2.98
C TYR A 28 -6.25 -14.29 1.64
N CYS A 29 -5.22 -14.64 0.87
CA CYS A 29 -4.78 -13.84 -0.27
C CYS A 29 -5.50 -14.24 -1.56
N ASN A 30 -6.24 -13.30 -2.15
CA ASN A 30 -6.92 -13.50 -3.45
C ASN A 30 -6.03 -13.19 -4.66
N PHE A 31 -4.87 -12.57 -4.44
CA PHE A 31 -3.98 -12.05 -5.50
C PHE A 31 -3.06 -13.12 -6.11
N ARG A 32 -2.67 -14.13 -5.33
CA ARG A 32 -1.57 -15.02 -5.73
C ARG A 32 -1.95 -16.03 -6.80
N ALA A 33 -0.98 -16.36 -7.66
CA ALA A 33 -0.96 -17.56 -8.50
C ALA A 33 0.19 -18.48 -8.07
N ASP A 34 0.07 -19.79 -8.33
CA ASP A 34 1.16 -20.73 -8.07
C ASP A 34 2.34 -20.46 -9.03
N PRO A 35 3.60 -20.68 -8.58
CA PRO A 35 4.76 -20.48 -9.43
C PRO A 35 4.68 -21.23 -10.76
N GLY A 36 4.81 -20.48 -11.86
CA GLY A 36 4.73 -21.01 -13.23
C GLY A 36 3.34 -20.98 -13.87
N GLU A 37 2.27 -20.64 -13.13
CA GLU A 37 0.90 -20.60 -13.66
C GLU A 37 0.50 -19.25 -14.24
N SER A 38 1.18 -18.18 -13.84
CA SER A 38 0.93 -16.82 -14.33
C SER A 38 2.19 -16.27 -15.02
N PRO A 39 2.17 -16.03 -16.33
CA PRO A 39 3.30 -15.42 -17.02
C PRO A 39 3.53 -14.00 -16.51
N TRP A 40 4.79 -13.58 -16.50
CA TRP A 40 5.14 -12.20 -16.15
C TRP A 40 4.72 -11.28 -17.30
N ILE A 41 4.24 -10.09 -16.98
CA ILE A 41 3.93 -9.09 -17.99
C ILE A 41 5.20 -8.73 -18.76
N THR A 42 5.12 -8.52 -20.07
CA THR A 42 6.26 -8.04 -20.84
C THR A 42 6.41 -6.52 -20.73
N LEU A 43 7.61 -5.98 -20.99
CA LEU A 43 7.81 -4.53 -21.07
C LEU A 43 6.93 -3.89 -22.16
N THR A 44 6.71 -4.59 -23.28
CA THR A 44 5.85 -4.11 -24.38
C THR A 44 4.38 -4.03 -23.95
N GLU A 45 3.86 -5.04 -23.25
CA GLU A 45 2.49 -5.01 -22.72
C GLU A 45 2.33 -3.93 -21.64
N ALA A 46 3.31 -3.80 -20.75
CA ALA A 46 3.33 -2.74 -19.74
C ALA A 46 3.35 -1.35 -20.40
N GLU A 47 4.20 -1.13 -21.41
CA GLU A 47 4.27 0.15 -22.14
C GLU A 47 2.92 0.48 -22.80
N ALA A 48 2.29 -0.50 -23.46
CA ALA A 48 0.99 -0.30 -24.10
C ALA A 48 -0.08 0.11 -23.08
N LYS A 49 -0.13 -0.56 -21.92
CA LYS A 49 -1.04 -0.20 -20.81
C LYS A 49 -0.75 1.21 -20.30
N LEU A 50 0.49 1.50 -19.96
CA LEU A 50 0.90 2.80 -19.40
C LEU A 50 0.62 3.96 -20.36
N ARG A 51 0.85 3.78 -21.67
CA ARG A 51 0.53 4.79 -22.70
C ARG A 51 -0.97 5.01 -22.90
N SER A 52 -1.81 4.05 -22.55
CA SER A 52 -3.27 4.19 -22.62
C SER A 52 -3.89 4.90 -21.41
N LEU A 53 -3.12 5.11 -20.34
CA LEU A 53 -3.64 5.73 -19.12
C LEU A 53 -3.95 7.22 -19.34
N PRO A 54 -5.01 7.74 -18.70
CA PRO A 54 -5.30 9.15 -18.75
C PRO A 54 -4.20 9.95 -18.03
N SER A 55 -3.99 11.19 -18.45
CA SER A 55 -2.99 12.08 -17.85
C SER A 55 -3.25 12.40 -16.37
N SER A 56 -4.45 12.13 -15.86
CA SER A 56 -4.80 12.26 -14.45
C SER A 56 -4.14 11.19 -13.57
N VAL A 57 -3.74 10.03 -14.10
CA VAL A 57 -2.97 9.05 -13.33
C VAL A 57 -1.57 9.59 -13.06
N THR A 58 -1.14 9.48 -11.81
CA THR A 58 0.17 9.95 -11.35
C THR A 58 1.00 8.84 -10.75
N GLU A 59 0.39 7.95 -9.96
CA GLU A 59 1.04 6.80 -9.34
C GLU A 59 0.91 5.56 -10.22
N ILE A 60 2.03 4.85 -10.40
CA ILE A 60 2.00 3.44 -10.83
C ILE A 60 2.36 2.59 -9.62
N LEU A 61 1.36 1.94 -9.03
CA LEU A 61 1.56 0.98 -7.97
C LEU A 61 2.09 -0.31 -8.62
N VAL A 62 3.39 -0.56 -8.47
CA VAL A 62 4.03 -1.79 -8.94
C VAL A 62 3.83 -2.86 -7.85
N LEU A 63 2.70 -3.57 -7.95
CA LEU A 63 2.29 -4.61 -7.01
C LEU A 63 2.65 -5.98 -7.56
N SER A 64 3.54 -6.71 -6.88
CA SER A 64 4.04 -7.99 -7.36
C SER A 64 3.81 -9.13 -6.38
N GLY A 65 3.59 -10.33 -6.93
CA GLY A 65 3.84 -11.58 -6.23
C GLY A 65 5.34 -11.75 -5.98
N GLU A 66 5.71 -12.77 -5.21
CA GLU A 66 7.09 -12.98 -4.78
C GLU A 66 7.74 -14.20 -5.45
N VAL A 67 8.97 -14.01 -5.94
CA VAL A 67 9.86 -15.12 -6.29
C VAL A 67 10.75 -15.46 -5.09
N HIS A 68 10.86 -16.75 -4.75
CA HIS A 68 11.63 -17.21 -3.60
C HIS A 68 13.08 -16.68 -3.63
N PRO A 69 13.66 -16.17 -2.51
CA PRO A 69 15.01 -15.58 -2.49
C PRO A 69 16.12 -16.49 -3.04
N ASN A 70 16.04 -17.79 -2.77
CA ASN A 70 17.00 -18.80 -3.27
C ASN A 70 16.68 -19.33 -4.68
N SER A 71 15.65 -18.79 -5.36
CA SER A 71 15.30 -19.21 -6.72
C SER A 71 16.33 -18.69 -7.72
N PRO A 72 16.72 -19.47 -8.74
CA PRO A 72 17.55 -18.96 -9.84
C PRO A 72 16.87 -17.81 -10.62
N ARG A 73 15.54 -17.68 -10.51
CA ARG A 73 14.77 -16.60 -11.14
C ARG A 73 14.75 -15.29 -10.32
N ARG A 74 15.29 -15.27 -9.08
CA ARG A 74 15.16 -14.12 -8.18
C ARG A 74 15.79 -12.84 -8.73
N THR A 75 16.97 -12.94 -9.34
CA THR A 75 17.65 -11.80 -9.98
C THR A 75 16.84 -11.31 -11.19
N VAL A 76 16.38 -12.23 -12.04
CA VAL A 76 15.62 -11.86 -13.25
C VAL A 76 14.28 -11.21 -12.89
N TRP A 77 13.61 -11.68 -11.83
CA TRP A 77 12.40 -11.07 -11.29
C TRP A 77 12.65 -9.64 -10.80
N PHE A 78 13.73 -9.41 -10.06
CA PHE A 78 14.08 -8.09 -9.58
C PHE A 78 14.42 -7.11 -10.72
N GLU A 79 15.27 -7.52 -11.67
CA GLU A 79 15.60 -6.68 -12.83
C GLU A 79 14.34 -6.33 -13.64
N HIS A 80 13.40 -7.27 -13.74
CA HIS A 80 12.15 -7.02 -14.42
C HIS A 80 11.29 -5.95 -13.72
N ILE A 81 11.15 -6.02 -12.39
CA ILE A 81 10.48 -4.97 -11.60
C ILE A 81 11.18 -3.62 -11.77
N TYR A 82 12.52 -3.60 -11.71
CA TYR A 82 13.30 -2.38 -11.92
C TYR A 82 13.02 -1.75 -13.29
N HIS A 83 13.07 -2.53 -14.37
CA HIS A 83 12.78 -2.03 -15.72
C HIS A 83 11.34 -1.55 -15.89
N LEU A 84 10.36 -2.17 -15.22
CA LEU A 84 8.98 -1.66 -15.22
C LEU A 84 8.86 -0.31 -14.51
N CYS A 85 9.58 -0.11 -13.40
CA CYS A 85 9.63 1.18 -12.71
C CYS A 85 10.31 2.24 -13.57
N GLU A 86 11.45 1.92 -14.19
CA GLU A 86 12.16 2.81 -15.11
C GLU A 86 11.30 3.21 -16.32
N LEU A 87 10.57 2.24 -16.90
CA LEU A 87 9.62 2.48 -17.97
C LEU A 87 8.50 3.45 -17.53
N ALA A 88 7.84 3.18 -16.40
CA ALA A 88 6.80 4.05 -15.87
C ALA A 88 7.31 5.48 -15.60
N LEU A 89 8.54 5.59 -15.06
CA LEU A 89 9.19 6.88 -14.83
C LEU A 89 9.48 7.62 -16.14
N SER A 90 9.97 6.92 -17.17
CA SER A 90 10.23 7.51 -18.49
C SER A 90 8.97 8.06 -19.18
N LEU A 91 7.80 7.51 -18.83
CA LEU A 91 6.49 7.95 -19.30
C LEU A 91 5.87 9.06 -18.43
N GLY A 92 6.60 9.54 -17.41
CA GLY A 92 6.18 10.66 -16.57
C GLY A 92 5.26 10.27 -15.41
N PHE A 93 5.17 8.98 -15.07
CA PHE A 93 4.51 8.52 -13.85
C PHE A 93 5.49 8.42 -12.69
N LEU A 94 4.96 8.28 -11.46
CA LEU A 94 5.74 8.07 -10.24
C LEU A 94 5.52 6.63 -9.75
N PRO A 95 6.54 5.75 -9.85
CA PRO A 95 6.40 4.39 -9.36
C PRO A 95 6.34 4.32 -7.83
N HIS A 96 5.50 3.42 -7.33
CA HIS A 96 5.43 3.00 -5.93
C HIS A 96 5.49 1.47 -5.88
N THR A 97 6.59 0.90 -5.41
CA THR A 97 6.77 -0.56 -5.42
C THR A 97 6.29 -1.22 -4.14
N ASN A 98 5.47 -2.26 -4.26
CA ASN A 98 5.16 -3.23 -3.21
C ASN A 98 5.35 -4.64 -3.77
N ALA A 99 6.49 -5.24 -3.48
CA ALA A 99 6.94 -6.51 -4.07
C ALA A 99 7.34 -7.55 -3.01
N GLY A 100 6.84 -7.41 -1.78
CA GLY A 100 7.27 -8.23 -0.65
C GLY A 100 8.71 -7.93 -0.19
N PRO A 101 9.34 -8.85 0.56
CA PRO A 101 10.70 -8.66 1.07
C PRO A 101 11.79 -8.51 0.02
N LEU A 102 12.48 -7.37 0.09
CA LEU A 102 13.63 -7.01 -0.74
C LEU A 102 14.89 -6.97 0.12
N SER A 103 16.03 -7.28 -0.49
CA SER A 103 17.33 -7.03 0.15
C SER A 103 17.64 -5.53 0.22
N TYR A 104 18.58 -5.16 1.10
CA TYR A 104 19.04 -3.77 1.22
C TYR A 104 19.49 -3.18 -0.14
N GLN A 105 20.30 -3.92 -0.90
CA GLN A 105 20.81 -3.48 -2.20
C GLN A 105 19.70 -3.34 -3.25
N GLU A 106 18.67 -4.18 -3.18
CA GLU A 106 17.51 -4.08 -4.07
C GLU A 106 16.68 -2.82 -3.78
N MET A 107 16.47 -2.50 -2.50
CA MET A 107 15.82 -1.26 -2.08
C MET A 107 16.64 -0.03 -2.47
N GLU A 108 17.96 -0.06 -2.26
CA GLU A 108 18.86 1.02 -2.66
C GLU A 108 18.77 1.30 -4.17
N ARG A 109 18.75 0.24 -5.00
CA ARG A 109 18.57 0.39 -6.45
C ARG A 109 17.18 0.92 -6.81
N LEU A 110 16.12 0.35 -6.24
CA LEU A 110 14.74 0.79 -6.54
C LEU A 110 14.48 2.23 -6.11
N LYS A 111 15.20 2.76 -5.10
CA LYS A 111 15.10 4.16 -4.67
C LYS A 111 15.38 5.13 -5.80
N GLY A 112 16.23 4.75 -6.76
CA GLY A 112 16.54 5.58 -7.93
C GLY A 112 15.37 5.77 -8.90
N VAL A 113 14.37 4.87 -8.85
CA VAL A 113 13.25 4.82 -9.81
C VAL A 113 11.87 4.80 -9.14
N ASN A 114 11.78 4.93 -7.82
CA ASN A 114 10.52 4.92 -7.07
C ASN A 114 10.34 6.20 -6.24
N ALA A 115 9.13 6.75 -6.24
CA ALA A 115 8.74 7.84 -5.35
C ALA A 115 8.44 7.35 -3.92
N SER A 116 7.98 6.11 -3.79
CA SER A 116 7.70 5.44 -2.52
C SER A 116 7.90 3.93 -2.66
N MET A 117 8.06 3.24 -1.54
CA MET A 117 7.94 1.78 -1.48
C MET A 117 7.00 1.36 -0.36
N GLY A 118 6.46 0.16 -0.44
CA GLY A 118 5.53 -0.33 0.54
C GLY A 118 5.75 -1.77 0.96
N LEU A 119 5.43 -2.05 2.22
CA LEU A 119 5.34 -3.39 2.77
C LEU A 119 4.35 -3.39 3.94
N MET A 120 3.22 -4.10 3.79
CA MET A 120 2.29 -4.34 4.90
C MET A 120 2.98 -5.18 5.97
N LEU A 121 2.97 -4.81 7.25
CA LEU A 121 3.40 -5.73 8.32
C LEU A 121 2.37 -6.84 8.52
N GLU A 122 1.10 -6.55 8.19
CA GLU A 122 -0.08 -7.33 8.59
C GLU A 122 -0.25 -7.30 10.09
N GLN A 123 0.57 -8.08 10.81
CA GLN A 123 0.69 -8.14 12.26
C GLN A 123 2.08 -8.66 12.62
N ILE A 124 2.68 -8.17 13.71
CA ILE A 124 4.01 -8.65 14.15
C ILE A 124 3.94 -9.89 15.05
N THR A 125 2.75 -10.40 15.32
CA THR A 125 2.56 -11.57 16.19
C THR A 125 3.01 -12.86 15.49
N PRO A 126 3.85 -13.69 16.13
CA PRO A 126 4.32 -14.94 15.52
C PRO A 126 3.20 -15.99 15.42
N ALA A 127 2.05 -15.77 16.07
CA ALA A 127 0.91 -16.68 16.05
C ALA A 127 0.37 -16.93 14.63
N LEU A 128 0.41 -15.92 13.74
CA LEU A 128 -0.12 -16.06 12.38
C LEU A 128 0.68 -17.05 11.52
N VAL A 129 1.95 -17.27 11.83
CA VAL A 129 2.83 -18.26 11.17
C VAL A 129 2.35 -19.69 11.44
N GLN A 130 1.50 -19.91 12.44
CA GLN A 130 0.87 -21.21 12.69
C GLN A 130 -0.50 -21.35 12.02
N THR A 131 -1.07 -20.26 11.52
CA THR A 131 -2.42 -20.17 10.93
C THR A 131 -2.35 -19.67 9.48
N VAL A 132 -2.76 -18.43 9.21
CA VAL A 132 -2.95 -17.88 7.87
C VAL A 132 -1.64 -17.65 7.10
N HIS A 133 -0.51 -17.59 7.81
CA HIS A 133 0.82 -17.48 7.24
C HIS A 133 1.63 -18.79 7.30
N ARG A 134 1.00 -19.93 7.63
CA ARG A 134 1.67 -21.24 7.74
C ARG A 134 2.56 -21.61 6.56
N HIS A 135 2.15 -21.22 5.36
CA HIS A 135 2.87 -21.50 4.12
C HIS A 135 3.40 -20.22 3.46
N ALA A 136 3.65 -19.18 4.25
CA ALA A 136 4.12 -17.87 3.80
C ALA A 136 5.38 -17.43 4.57
N PRO A 137 6.54 -18.04 4.30
CA PRO A 137 7.78 -17.73 5.04
C PRO A 137 8.24 -16.27 4.92
N SER A 138 7.82 -15.51 3.89
CA SER A 138 8.12 -14.06 3.79
C SER A 138 7.29 -13.20 4.77
N LYS A 139 6.28 -13.78 5.41
CA LYS A 139 5.43 -13.11 6.41
C LYS A 139 6.00 -13.17 7.83
N GLN A 140 7.20 -13.74 8.01
CA GLN A 140 7.89 -13.71 9.31
C GLN A 140 8.08 -12.25 9.80
N PRO A 141 7.62 -11.91 11.02
CA PRO A 141 7.64 -10.54 11.52
C PRO A 141 9.01 -9.86 11.47
N GLU A 142 10.07 -10.59 11.80
CA GLU A 142 11.44 -10.06 11.86
C GLU A 142 11.94 -9.60 10.49
N LEU A 143 11.61 -10.34 9.43
CA LEU A 143 12.00 -9.98 8.05
C LEU A 143 11.32 -8.68 7.63
N ARG A 144 10.03 -8.54 7.95
CA ARG A 144 9.24 -7.37 7.56
C ARG A 144 9.66 -6.13 8.35
N LEU A 145 9.85 -6.26 9.66
CA LEU A 145 10.38 -5.19 10.51
C LEU A 145 11.80 -4.78 10.10
N GLN A 146 12.64 -5.72 9.67
CA GLN A 146 13.97 -5.40 9.16
C GLN A 146 13.91 -4.55 7.90
N GLN A 147 13.01 -4.85 6.97
CA GLN A 147 12.83 -4.04 5.76
C GLN A 147 12.35 -2.62 6.06
N LEU A 148 11.43 -2.45 7.04
CA LEU A 148 11.05 -1.12 7.50
C LEU A 148 12.26 -0.35 8.07
N ARG A 149 13.15 -1.00 8.82
CA ARG A 149 14.40 -0.36 9.28
C ARG A 149 15.31 0.04 8.12
N TRP A 150 15.52 -0.84 7.16
CA TRP A 150 16.31 -0.54 5.96
C TRP A 150 15.73 0.61 5.12
N ALA A 151 14.40 0.70 5.00
CA ALA A 151 13.77 1.86 4.35
C ALA A 151 14.14 3.17 5.05
N GLY A 152 14.18 3.15 6.38
CA GLY A 152 14.64 4.28 7.19
C GLY A 152 16.11 4.64 6.98
N GLU A 153 17.00 3.65 7.02
CA GLU A 153 18.44 3.84 6.77
C GLU A 153 18.71 4.41 5.37
N LEU A 154 17.94 3.95 4.39
CA LEU A 154 18.02 4.40 3.00
C LEU A 154 17.26 5.71 2.72
N GLN A 155 16.56 6.29 3.70
CA GLN A 155 15.69 7.46 3.51
C GLN A 155 14.69 7.27 2.36
N ILE A 156 13.98 6.15 2.36
CA ILE A 156 12.92 5.84 1.40
C ILE A 156 11.58 6.19 2.06
N PRO A 157 10.76 7.09 1.46
CA PRO A 157 9.38 7.31 1.90
C PRO A 157 8.62 5.98 1.81
N PHE A 158 8.01 5.56 2.91
CA PHE A 158 7.54 4.18 3.02
C PHE A 158 6.12 4.07 3.53
N THR A 159 5.31 3.25 2.83
CA THR A 159 3.95 2.90 3.23
C THR A 159 3.96 1.53 3.90
N THR A 160 3.34 1.42 5.07
CA THR A 160 3.13 0.13 5.74
C THR A 160 1.71 0.04 6.26
N GLY A 161 1.39 -1.00 7.02
CA GLY A 161 0.02 -1.16 7.51
C GLY A 161 -0.25 -2.49 8.18
N LEU A 162 -1.48 -2.58 8.66
CA LEU A 162 -2.07 -3.74 9.29
C LEU A 162 -3.19 -4.29 8.40
N LEU A 163 -3.23 -5.61 8.29
CA LEU A 163 -4.41 -6.35 7.83
C LEU A 163 -5.13 -6.87 9.06
N LEU A 164 -6.42 -6.61 9.14
CA LEU A 164 -7.21 -6.72 10.36
C LEU A 164 -8.28 -7.80 10.22
N GLY A 165 -8.47 -8.60 11.26
CA GLY A 165 -9.42 -9.70 11.27
C GLY A 165 -8.87 -10.97 10.63
N ILE A 166 -7.56 -11.21 10.73
CA ILE A 166 -6.87 -12.41 10.23
C ILE A 166 -6.47 -13.41 11.32
N GLY A 167 -7.03 -13.23 12.52
CA GLY A 167 -6.77 -14.06 13.70
C GLY A 167 -5.95 -13.37 14.79
N GLU A 168 -5.62 -12.10 14.61
CA GLU A 168 -4.93 -11.30 15.62
C GLU A 168 -5.87 -10.84 16.74
N THR A 169 -5.28 -10.59 17.92
CA THR A 169 -5.96 -9.99 19.06
C THR A 169 -5.83 -8.47 19.06
N VAL A 170 -6.59 -7.80 19.93
CA VAL A 170 -6.42 -6.36 20.16
C VAL A 170 -5.00 -6.03 20.63
N HIS A 171 -4.38 -6.89 21.44
CA HIS A 171 -3.00 -6.68 21.91
C HIS A 171 -2.00 -6.73 20.75
N ASP A 172 -2.18 -7.65 19.80
CA ASP A 172 -1.31 -7.76 18.62
C ASP A 172 -1.39 -6.51 17.73
N ARG A 173 -2.58 -5.93 17.58
CA ARG A 173 -2.78 -4.66 16.85
C ARG A 173 -2.04 -3.50 17.51
N LEU A 174 -2.14 -3.39 18.83
CA LEU A 174 -1.45 -2.35 19.60
C LEU A 174 0.06 -2.50 19.48
N ALA A 175 0.59 -3.71 19.69
CA ALA A 175 2.02 -3.99 19.58
C ALA A 175 2.55 -3.68 18.17
N THR A 176 1.79 -3.99 17.12
CA THR A 176 2.16 -3.66 15.73
C THR A 176 2.20 -2.14 15.51
N LEU A 177 1.22 -1.40 16.00
CA LEU A 177 1.18 0.07 15.89
C LEU A 177 2.33 0.73 16.67
N GLU A 178 2.65 0.24 17.87
CA GLU A 178 3.76 0.71 18.69
C GLU A 178 5.12 0.45 18.02
N ALA A 179 5.30 -0.72 17.40
CA ALA A 179 6.51 -1.03 16.65
C ALA A 179 6.70 -0.10 15.44
N ILE A 180 5.62 0.18 14.70
CA ILE A 180 5.64 1.16 13.59
C ILE A 180 6.01 2.55 14.12
N ALA A 181 5.37 2.99 15.21
CA ALA A 181 5.65 4.28 15.83
C ALA A 181 7.12 4.40 16.24
N GLN A 182 7.67 3.37 16.89
CA GLN A 182 9.07 3.35 17.33
C GLN A 182 10.05 3.44 16.14
N ILE A 183 9.81 2.68 15.06
CA ILE A 183 10.63 2.74 13.86
C ILE A 183 10.56 4.13 13.21
N HIS A 184 9.36 4.72 13.12
CA HIS A 184 9.23 6.07 12.60
C HIS A 184 9.90 7.11 13.51
N THR A 185 9.83 6.99 14.83
CA THR A 185 10.58 7.89 15.75
C THR A 185 12.08 7.83 15.51
N GLN A 186 12.62 6.64 15.17
CA GLN A 186 14.05 6.48 14.91
C GLN A 186 14.49 7.05 13.56
N PHE A 187 13.68 6.89 12.51
CA PHE A 187 14.12 7.14 11.12
C PHE A 187 13.30 8.18 10.36
N GLY A 188 12.09 8.49 10.83
CA GLY A 188 11.21 9.53 10.29
C GLY A 188 10.73 9.30 8.85
N HIS A 189 10.71 8.05 8.35
CA HIS A 189 10.51 7.75 6.92
C HIS A 189 9.12 7.17 6.57
N ILE A 190 8.39 6.67 7.57
CA ILE A 190 7.05 6.10 7.35
C ILE A 190 6.09 7.26 7.07
N GLN A 191 5.48 7.28 5.90
CA GLN A 191 4.58 8.36 5.48
C GLN A 191 3.11 8.02 5.78
N GLU A 192 2.80 6.73 5.73
CA GLU A 192 1.43 6.25 5.74
C GLU A 192 1.34 4.88 6.42
N VAL A 193 0.29 4.70 7.21
CA VAL A 193 -0.11 3.42 7.80
C VAL A 193 -1.52 3.08 7.33
N ILE A 194 -1.64 1.96 6.62
CA ILE A 194 -2.90 1.44 6.12
C ILE A 194 -3.56 0.59 7.21
N LEU A 195 -4.81 0.88 7.53
CA LEU A 195 -5.67 0.03 8.34
C LEU A 195 -6.68 -0.66 7.43
N GLN A 196 -6.32 -1.85 6.97
CA GLN A 196 -7.11 -2.59 6.00
C GLN A 196 -7.90 -3.70 6.70
N PRO A 197 -9.24 -3.68 6.68
CA PRO A 197 -10.02 -4.84 7.08
C PRO A 197 -9.78 -5.99 6.09
N TYR A 198 -9.66 -7.21 6.60
CA TYR A 198 -9.80 -8.40 5.79
C TYR A 198 -11.22 -8.49 5.24
N SER A 199 -11.30 -8.78 3.95
CA SER A 199 -12.53 -8.89 3.19
C SER A 199 -12.50 -10.23 2.46
N PRO A 200 -13.47 -11.12 2.71
CA PRO A 200 -13.53 -12.42 2.07
C PRO A 200 -13.58 -12.29 0.54
N GLY A 201 -12.80 -13.12 -0.15
CA GLY A 201 -12.78 -13.14 -1.60
C GLY A 201 -13.09 -14.51 -2.18
N SER A 202 -13.19 -14.57 -3.51
CA SER A 202 -13.61 -15.75 -4.25
C SER A 202 -12.50 -16.78 -4.48
N THR A 203 -11.22 -16.39 -4.33
CA THR A 203 -10.05 -17.23 -4.65
C THR A 203 -9.21 -17.63 -3.44
N GLU A 204 -9.41 -17.00 -2.28
CA GLU A 204 -8.72 -17.35 -1.04
C GLU A 204 -9.13 -18.74 -0.49
N ALA A 205 -8.32 -19.27 0.41
CA ALA A 205 -8.52 -20.59 1.02
C ALA A 205 -8.91 -20.54 2.50
N TRP A 206 -8.90 -19.35 3.13
CA TRP A 206 -9.05 -19.25 4.58
C TRP A 206 -10.50 -19.41 5.05
N GLY A 207 -11.46 -18.78 4.35
CA GLY A 207 -12.86 -18.78 4.76
C GLY A 207 -13.09 -18.10 6.12
N GLY A 208 -12.28 -17.10 6.45
CA GLY A 208 -12.38 -16.34 7.69
C GLY A 208 -13.60 -15.42 7.71
N CYS A 209 -13.81 -14.73 8.82
CA CYS A 209 -14.85 -13.71 8.93
C CYS A 209 -14.20 -12.32 9.01
N ALA A 210 -14.72 -11.38 8.22
CA ALA A 210 -14.33 -9.98 8.34
C ALA A 210 -14.56 -9.47 9.76
N MET A 211 -13.70 -8.56 10.22
CA MET A 211 -13.92 -7.89 11.50
C MET A 211 -15.20 -7.05 11.47
N ARG A 212 -15.77 -6.76 12.65
CA ARG A 212 -16.95 -5.89 12.72
C ARG A 212 -16.56 -4.49 12.26
N PRO A 213 -17.38 -3.81 11.44
CA PRO A 213 -17.00 -2.50 10.93
C PRO A 213 -16.83 -1.42 12.01
N ALA A 214 -17.58 -1.50 13.12
CA ALA A 214 -17.40 -0.60 14.26
C ALA A 214 -16.00 -0.72 14.91
N ASP A 215 -15.41 -1.91 14.90
CA ASP A 215 -14.08 -2.15 15.47
C ASP A 215 -12.99 -1.46 14.63
N LEU A 216 -13.23 -1.22 13.34
CA LEU A 216 -12.31 -0.48 12.47
C LEU A 216 -12.28 0.99 12.86
N VAL A 217 -13.44 1.62 13.07
CA VAL A 217 -13.54 3.03 13.49
C VAL A 217 -12.82 3.25 14.82
N GLU A 218 -13.05 2.36 15.79
CA GLU A 218 -12.36 2.42 17.09
C GLU A 218 -10.84 2.30 16.92
N LEU A 219 -10.40 1.34 16.09
CA LEU A 219 -8.98 1.14 15.83
C LEU A 219 -8.32 2.33 15.12
N VAL A 220 -9.01 3.00 14.19
CA VAL A 220 -8.51 4.24 13.57
C VAL A 220 -8.24 5.30 14.64
N GLY A 221 -9.16 5.47 15.59
CA GLY A 221 -8.96 6.40 16.71
C GLY A 221 -7.80 5.99 17.64
N ILE A 222 -7.62 4.69 17.90
CA ILE A 222 -6.48 4.16 18.65
C ILE A 222 -5.16 4.42 17.91
N ALA A 223 -5.11 4.06 16.62
CA ALA A 223 -3.93 4.27 15.78
C ALA A 223 -3.55 5.74 15.71
N ARG A 224 -4.54 6.66 15.66
CA ARG A 224 -4.24 8.09 15.65
C ARG A 224 -3.58 8.58 16.93
N ARG A 225 -3.89 7.97 18.09
CA ARG A 225 -3.25 8.28 19.38
C ARG A 225 -1.84 7.68 19.51
N ILE A 226 -1.61 6.50 18.95
CA ILE A 226 -0.33 5.78 19.05
C ILE A 226 0.68 6.29 18.02
N LEU A 227 0.26 6.45 16.76
CA LEU A 227 1.15 6.80 15.66
C LEU A 227 1.54 8.29 15.72
N PRO A 228 2.82 8.62 15.47
CA PRO A 228 3.28 10.01 15.33
C PRO A 228 2.42 10.81 14.34
N PRO A 229 2.13 12.11 14.61
CA PRO A 229 1.29 12.94 13.74
C PRO A 229 1.77 13.06 12.29
N ALA A 230 3.07 12.85 12.04
CA ALA A 230 3.67 12.86 10.70
C ALA A 230 3.30 11.63 9.86
N ILE A 231 2.78 10.56 10.48
CA ILE A 231 2.24 9.39 9.78
C ILE A 231 0.76 9.63 9.47
N THR A 232 0.42 9.58 8.19
CA THR A 232 -0.97 9.61 7.74
C THR A 232 -1.63 8.25 7.94
N ILE A 233 -2.89 8.23 8.37
CA ILE A 233 -3.68 6.98 8.46
C ILE A 233 -4.52 6.85 7.21
N GLN A 234 -4.30 5.76 6.49
CA GLN A 234 -5.07 5.38 5.30
C GLN A 234 -6.13 4.34 5.65
N VAL A 235 -7.32 4.51 5.09
CA VAL A 235 -8.36 3.46 5.08
C VAL A 235 -8.84 3.20 3.65
N PRO A 236 -9.01 1.94 3.22
CA PRO A 236 -9.41 1.61 1.86
C PRO A 236 -10.94 1.79 1.68
N PRO A 237 -11.40 2.78 0.88
CA PRO A 237 -12.83 3.07 0.74
C PRO A 237 -13.64 1.94 0.07
N ASN A 238 -13.02 1.11 -0.77
CA ASN A 238 -13.67 -0.05 -1.40
C ASN A 238 -14.03 -1.16 -0.41
N LEU A 239 -13.31 -1.26 0.72
CA LEU A 239 -13.52 -2.29 1.73
C LEU A 239 -14.37 -1.78 2.92
N ILE A 240 -14.78 -0.52 2.89
CA ILE A 240 -15.71 0.09 3.85
C ILE A 240 -17.04 0.32 3.13
N LEU A 241 -17.91 -0.68 3.20
CA LEU A 241 -19.13 -0.74 2.36
C LEU A 241 -20.17 0.34 2.68
N GLU A 242 -20.25 0.76 3.94
CA GLU A 242 -21.16 1.83 4.35
C GLU A 242 -20.43 3.17 4.42
N PHE A 243 -20.96 4.17 3.74
CA PHE A 243 -20.33 5.50 3.70
C PHE A 243 -20.34 6.23 5.05
N SER A 244 -21.34 5.96 5.91
CA SER A 244 -21.37 6.44 7.30
C SER A 244 -20.16 5.94 8.10
N LEU A 245 -19.69 4.71 7.84
CA LEU A 245 -18.49 4.17 8.48
C LEU A 245 -17.22 4.77 7.91
N LEU A 246 -17.19 5.06 6.60
CA LEU A 246 -16.08 5.79 6.00
C LEU A 246 -15.94 7.16 6.64
N THR A 247 -17.03 7.93 6.76
CA THR A 247 -17.01 9.24 7.44
C THR A 247 -16.63 9.11 8.90
N ALA A 248 -17.08 8.07 9.61
CA ALA A 248 -16.69 7.82 11.00
C ALA A 248 -15.18 7.52 11.13
N CYS A 249 -14.57 6.80 10.18
CA CYS A 249 -13.12 6.62 10.14
C CYS A 249 -12.39 7.96 9.93
N LEU A 250 -12.91 8.83 9.06
CA LEU A 250 -12.33 10.17 8.86
C LEU A 250 -12.43 11.02 10.15
N GLU A 251 -13.58 11.00 10.83
CA GLU A 251 -13.76 11.67 12.12
C GLU A 251 -12.81 11.12 13.19
N ALA A 252 -12.57 9.81 13.20
CA ALA A 252 -11.67 9.13 14.13
C ALA A 252 -10.18 9.44 13.89
N GLY A 253 -9.78 9.85 12.68
CA GLY A 253 -8.42 10.30 12.40
C GLY A 253 -7.80 9.84 11.08
N ALA A 254 -8.51 9.05 10.26
CA ALA A 254 -8.07 8.73 8.91
C ALA A 254 -8.04 9.99 8.04
N ARG A 255 -7.00 10.14 7.21
CA ARG A 255 -6.83 11.31 6.35
C ARG A 255 -6.50 10.96 4.91
N ASP A 256 -6.40 9.68 4.59
CA ASP A 256 -6.11 9.19 3.25
C ASP A 256 -6.99 8.01 2.86
N LEU A 257 -7.35 7.95 1.58
CA LEU A 257 -8.13 6.87 0.98
C LEU A 257 -7.27 5.94 0.10
N GLY A 258 -5.96 6.20 0.00
CA GLY A 258 -5.00 5.40 -0.74
C GLY A 258 -5.02 5.66 -2.25
N GLY A 259 -4.40 4.73 -2.98
CA GLY A 259 -4.41 4.73 -4.44
C GLY A 259 -5.80 4.38 -4.99
N ILE A 260 -6.39 5.27 -5.79
CA ILE A 260 -7.67 5.02 -6.46
C ILE A 260 -7.42 4.93 -7.97
N GLY A 261 -7.75 3.75 -8.51
CA GLY A 261 -7.62 3.37 -9.92
C GLY A 261 -8.85 2.58 -10.41
N PRO A 262 -8.77 1.95 -11.59
CA PRO A 262 -9.92 1.24 -12.17
C PRO A 262 -10.36 -0.01 -11.40
N CYS A 263 -9.44 -0.68 -10.72
CA CYS A 263 -9.69 -1.91 -9.96
C CYS A 263 -8.69 -2.05 -8.79
N ASP A 264 -9.06 -2.85 -7.79
CA ASP A 264 -8.17 -3.37 -6.76
C ASP A 264 -7.75 -4.79 -7.16
N GLU A 265 -6.46 -4.99 -7.46
CA GLU A 265 -5.92 -6.29 -7.87
C GLU A 265 -5.84 -7.28 -6.70
N VAL A 266 -5.82 -6.80 -5.44
CA VAL A 266 -5.77 -7.64 -4.24
C VAL A 266 -7.16 -8.09 -3.82
N ASN A 267 -8.15 -7.21 -3.93
CA ASN A 267 -9.54 -7.47 -3.56
C ASN A 267 -10.49 -7.26 -4.76
N PRO A 268 -10.35 -8.06 -5.84
CA PRO A 268 -11.07 -7.83 -7.10
C PRO A 268 -12.59 -8.00 -6.99
N ASP A 269 -13.08 -8.69 -5.95
CA ASP A 269 -14.51 -8.89 -5.71
C ASP A 269 -15.22 -7.61 -5.18
N TYR A 270 -14.45 -6.57 -4.83
CA TYR A 270 -14.97 -5.32 -4.28
C TYR A 270 -14.79 -4.17 -5.29
N PRO A 271 -15.87 -3.45 -5.65
CA PRO A 271 -15.79 -2.39 -6.63
C PRO A 271 -14.92 -1.24 -6.11
N HIS A 272 -13.95 -0.85 -6.93
CA HIS A 272 -13.12 0.30 -6.62
C HIS A 272 -13.90 1.60 -6.89
N PRO A 273 -13.85 2.59 -5.99
CA PRO A 273 -14.70 3.76 -6.11
C PRO A 273 -14.27 4.68 -7.26
N VAL A 274 -15.24 5.36 -7.86
CA VAL A 274 -14.99 6.43 -8.83
C VAL A 274 -14.72 7.73 -8.05
N PRO A 275 -13.59 8.44 -8.31
CA PRO A 275 -13.24 9.65 -7.55
C PRO A 275 -14.31 10.75 -7.55
N THR A 276 -15.03 10.94 -8.67
CA THR A 276 -16.10 11.95 -8.78
C THR A 276 -17.28 11.65 -7.86
N ASP A 277 -17.61 10.37 -7.70
CA ASP A 277 -18.73 9.93 -6.85
C ASP A 277 -18.34 10.08 -5.37
N LEU A 278 -17.10 9.69 -5.02
CA LEU A 278 -16.56 9.93 -3.68
C LEU A 278 -16.52 11.42 -3.35
N GLN A 279 -16.06 12.25 -4.27
CA GLN A 279 -15.98 13.69 -4.06
C GLN A 279 -17.37 14.29 -3.75
N THR A 280 -18.41 13.86 -4.47
CA THR A 280 -19.78 14.33 -4.25
C THR A 280 -20.27 13.94 -2.86
N ARG A 281 -20.17 12.65 -2.49
CA ARG A 281 -20.62 12.15 -1.19
C ARG A 281 -19.84 12.74 -0.02
N LEU A 282 -18.52 12.91 -0.17
CA LEU A 282 -17.67 13.53 0.85
C LEU A 282 -18.01 15.01 1.03
N ALA A 283 -18.28 15.74 -0.05
CA ALA A 283 -18.70 17.14 0.03
C ALA A 283 -20.03 17.30 0.77
N GLU A 284 -21.00 16.40 0.56
CA GLU A 284 -22.26 16.36 1.33
C GLU A 284 -22.03 16.13 2.82
N ALA A 285 -20.98 15.37 3.18
CA ALA A 285 -20.56 15.14 4.57
C ALA A 285 -19.60 16.21 5.12
N GLY A 286 -19.33 17.30 4.39
CA GLY A 286 -18.45 18.38 4.84
C GLY A 286 -16.94 18.10 4.74
N TRP A 287 -16.55 17.14 3.88
CA TRP A 287 -15.16 16.77 3.59
C TRP A 287 -14.76 17.18 2.17
N GLN A 288 -13.50 17.57 2.00
CA GLN A 288 -12.91 17.88 0.69
C GLN A 288 -11.96 16.76 0.28
N LEU A 289 -12.32 16.03 -0.77
CA LEU A 289 -11.43 15.07 -1.41
C LEU A 289 -10.39 15.80 -2.27
N VAL A 290 -9.11 15.53 -2.05
CA VAL A 290 -8.01 16.18 -2.76
C VAL A 290 -7.04 15.13 -3.32
N PRO A 291 -6.71 15.17 -4.62
CA PRO A 291 -5.67 14.29 -5.16
C PRO A 291 -4.28 14.68 -4.64
N ARG A 292 -3.45 13.68 -4.33
CA ARG A 292 -2.05 13.81 -3.90
C ARG A 292 -1.11 12.98 -4.76
N LEU A 293 0.19 13.19 -4.61
CA LEU A 293 1.23 12.29 -5.14
C LEU A 293 1.35 11.01 -4.29
N PRO A 294 2.00 9.93 -4.81
CA PRO A 294 2.36 8.74 -4.03
C PRO A 294 3.39 8.97 -2.91
N VAL A 295 3.88 10.21 -2.80
CA VAL A 295 4.86 10.67 -1.82
C VAL A 295 4.33 11.94 -1.17
N TYR A 296 4.36 12.02 0.16
CA TYR A 296 3.86 13.20 0.87
C TYR A 296 4.84 14.38 0.76
N PRO A 297 4.37 15.65 0.82
CA PRO A 297 5.19 16.84 0.58
C PRO A 297 6.50 16.92 1.35
N HIS A 298 6.51 16.50 2.63
CA HIS A 298 7.70 16.55 3.47
C HIS A 298 8.80 15.57 3.06
N TYR A 299 8.50 14.62 2.17
CA TYR A 299 9.45 13.65 1.64
C TYR A 299 9.92 13.95 0.21
N LEU A 300 9.38 14.98 -0.45
CA LEU A 300 9.79 15.34 -1.82
C LEU A 300 11.30 15.63 -1.93
N GLU A 301 11.89 16.17 -0.86
CA GLU A 301 13.32 16.47 -0.77
C GLU A 301 14.21 15.22 -0.65
N TRP A 302 13.62 14.06 -0.33
CA TRP A 302 14.35 12.79 -0.25
C TRP A 302 14.46 12.11 -1.62
N LEU A 303 13.64 12.54 -2.58
CA LEU A 303 13.63 11.97 -3.91
C LEU A 303 14.87 12.40 -4.71
N PRO A 304 15.40 11.49 -5.54
CA PRO A 304 16.34 11.85 -6.61
C PRO A 304 15.80 12.99 -7.48
N GLN A 305 16.71 13.78 -8.04
CA GLN A 305 16.35 14.98 -8.82
C GLN A 305 15.42 14.68 -10.00
N SER A 306 15.59 13.54 -10.67
CA SER A 306 14.73 13.08 -11.77
C SER A 306 13.27 12.89 -11.33
N LEU A 307 13.05 12.18 -10.22
CA LEU A 307 11.73 11.95 -9.64
C LEU A 307 11.10 13.25 -9.14
N ARG A 308 11.89 14.11 -8.51
CA ARG A 308 11.43 15.41 -7.99
C ARG A 308 10.93 16.33 -9.10
N ALA A 309 11.62 16.37 -10.24
CA ALA A 309 11.19 17.15 -11.39
C ALA A 309 9.80 16.71 -11.88
N ILE A 310 9.58 15.39 -12.00
CA ILE A 310 8.27 14.84 -12.40
C ILE A 310 7.20 15.18 -11.36
N ALA A 311 7.49 15.01 -10.06
CA ALA A 311 6.58 15.36 -8.99
C ALA A 311 6.15 16.85 -9.02
N GLN A 312 7.10 17.76 -9.22
CA GLN A 312 6.84 19.20 -9.28
C GLN A 312 5.98 19.60 -10.49
N HIS A 313 6.09 18.89 -11.62
CA HIS A 313 5.26 19.14 -12.79
C HIS A 313 3.78 18.79 -12.60
N ARG A 314 3.45 17.88 -11.67
CA ARG A 314 2.07 17.39 -11.48
C ARG A 314 1.17 18.33 -10.66
N GLN A 315 1.73 19.31 -9.94
CA GLN A 315 1.00 20.32 -9.16
C GLN A 315 -0.06 19.75 -8.17
N LEU A 316 0.13 18.51 -7.72
CA LEU A 316 -0.68 17.91 -6.65
C LEU A 316 -0.05 18.18 -5.29
N ILE A 317 -0.85 18.01 -4.23
CA ILE A 317 -0.39 18.10 -2.84
C ILE A 317 0.29 16.81 -2.37
#